data_AF-A0A3M0WZS1-F1
#
_entry.id   AF-A0A3M0WZS1-F1
#
_cell.length_a   1.000
_cell.length_b   1.000
_cell.length_c   1.000
_cell.angle_alpha   90.00
_cell.angle_beta   90.00
_cell.angle_gamma   90.00
#
_symmetry.space_group_name_H-M   'P 1'
#
loop_
_entity.id
_entity.type
_entity.pdbx_description
1 polymer ?
#
loop_
_entity_poly.entity_id
_entity_poly.type
_entity_poly.pdbx_seq_one_letter_code
_entity_poly.pdbx_strand_id
1 'polypeptide(L)'
;MSKAAFVFLVMPGAGIVLFFKAAAEAGLPSPLVLVVPFIVILLLVLINGFFVAAEFSIIGVRPTQMEQMALAGDKRAEHVLYIIEHRREQDKYIATAQLGITIASLGLGMYAEPQIAHFIEPYMVAYLGLSETAVASIGYVLALSFVTYLHVVLGEMIPKALALTDA
;
A
#
# COMPACT_ATOMS: atom_id res chain seq x y z
N MET A 1 18.04 37.13 13.77
CA MET A 1 17.26 35.99 13.24
C MET A 1 16.66 36.41 11.91
N SER A 2 16.90 35.67 10.82
CA SER A 2 16.34 36.04 9.50
C SER A 2 14.81 35.91 9.53
N LYS A 3 14.09 36.71 8.74
CA LYS A 3 12.61 36.68 8.65
C LYS A 3 12.07 35.27 8.33
N ALA A 4 12.85 34.43 7.65
CA ALA A 4 12.49 33.04 7.34
C ALA A 4 12.41 32.14 8.59
N ALA A 5 13.29 32.34 9.57
CA ALA A 5 13.30 31.58 10.83
C ALA A 5 12.09 31.90 11.72
N PHE A 6 11.57 33.12 11.66
CA PHE A 6 10.39 33.54 12.43
C PHE A 6 9.08 32.98 11.85
N VAL A 7 8.96 32.91 10.52
CA VAL A 7 7.78 32.33 9.84
C VAL A 7 7.69 30.82 10.06
N PHE A 8 8.83 30.13 10.15
CA PHE A 8 8.88 28.69 10.40
C PHE A 8 8.39 28.30 11.81
N LEU A 9 8.51 29.20 12.80
CA LEU A 9 8.16 28.97 14.20
C LEU A 9 6.67 29.26 14.52
N VAL A 10 6.02 30.15 13.76
CA VAL A 10 4.73 30.76 14.13
C VAL A 10 3.52 30.16 13.40
N MET A 11 3.71 29.44 12.29
CA MET A 11 2.63 28.81 11.53
C MET A 11 2.92 27.34 11.21
N PRO A 12 2.28 26.37 11.88
CA PRO A 12 2.36 24.97 11.46
C PRO A 12 1.84 24.85 10.03
N GLY A 13 2.70 24.46 9.09
CA GLY A 13 2.41 24.39 7.66
C GLY A 13 3.07 25.48 6.81
N ALA A 14 3.44 26.64 7.36
CA ALA A 14 4.16 27.67 6.61
C ALA A 14 5.56 27.18 6.18
N GLY A 15 6.20 26.34 6.99
CA GLY A 15 7.48 25.71 6.64
C GLY A 15 7.38 24.81 5.40
N ILE A 16 6.28 24.05 5.25
CA ILE A 16 6.03 23.18 4.08
C ILE A 16 5.77 24.03 2.84
N VAL A 17 4.94 25.08 2.96
CA VAL A 17 4.64 25.98 1.84
C VAL A 17 5.89 26.72 1.39
N LEU A 18 6.70 27.23 2.33
CA LEU A 18 7.97 27.89 2.02
C LEU A 18 8.99 26.94 1.42
N PHE A 19 9.07 25.69 1.92
CA PHE A 19 9.94 24.67 1.35
C PHE A 19 9.57 24.38 -0.10
N PHE A 20 8.30 24.12 -0.40
CA PHE A 20 7.89 23.84 -1.78
C PHE A 20 7.97 25.06 -2.69
N LYS A 21 7.82 26.26 -2.15
CA LYS A 21 8.07 27.49 -2.90
C LYS A 21 9.56 27.63 -3.25
N ALA A 22 10.45 27.44 -2.29
CA ALA A 22 11.89 27.46 -2.52
C ALA A 22 12.34 26.33 -3.46
N ALA A 23 11.73 25.16 -3.35
CA ALA A 23 11.96 24.03 -4.25
C ALA A 23 11.50 24.34 -5.68
N ALA A 24 10.34 24.99 -5.84
CA ALA A 24 9.85 25.43 -7.15
C ALA A 24 10.76 26.49 -7.78
N GLU A 25 11.29 27.43 -6.98
CA GLU A 25 12.29 28.41 -7.42
C GLU A 25 13.62 27.74 -7.83
N ALA A 26 13.96 26.61 -7.20
CA ALA A 26 15.14 25.79 -7.53
C ALA A 26 14.91 24.79 -8.69
N GLY A 27 13.71 24.78 -9.30
CA GLY A 27 13.38 23.87 -10.41
C GLY A 27 13.16 22.40 -10.01
N LEU A 28 12.92 22.12 -8.72
CA LEU A 28 12.65 20.77 -8.22
C LEU A 28 11.23 20.30 -8.55
N PRO A 29 11.01 18.98 -8.69
CA PRO A 29 9.71 18.44 -9.11
C PRO A 29 8.60 18.75 -8.10
N SER A 30 7.46 19.27 -8.55
CA SER A 30 6.34 19.57 -7.64
C SER A 30 5.69 18.29 -7.10
N PRO A 31 5.15 18.26 -5.85
CA PRO A 31 4.44 17.09 -5.31
C PRO A 31 3.24 16.65 -6.14
N LEU A 32 2.68 17.55 -6.95
CA LEU A 32 1.55 17.24 -7.82
C LEU A 32 1.87 16.13 -8.83
N VAL A 33 3.15 15.95 -9.17
CA VAL A 33 3.57 14.85 -10.06
C VAL A 33 3.33 13.47 -9.45
N LEU A 34 3.27 13.38 -8.11
CA LEU A 34 3.02 12.14 -7.41
C LEU A 34 1.54 11.78 -7.28
N VAL A 35 0.61 12.65 -7.66
CA VAL A 35 -0.84 12.38 -7.51
C VAL A 35 -1.24 11.11 -8.26
N VAL A 36 -0.86 11.00 -9.54
CA VAL A 36 -1.17 9.81 -10.35
C VAL A 36 -0.45 8.57 -9.81
N PRO A 37 0.87 8.60 -9.53
CA PRO A 37 1.55 7.50 -8.88
C PRO A 37 0.89 7.03 -7.58
N PHE A 38 0.51 7.96 -6.70
CA PHE A 38 -0.15 7.63 -5.43
C PHE A 38 -1.50 6.96 -5.64
N ILE A 39 -2.30 7.39 -6.62
CA ILE A 39 -3.57 6.74 -6.94
C ILE A 39 -3.32 5.30 -7.39
N VAL A 40 -2.34 5.07 -8.27
CA VAL A 40 -2.00 3.72 -8.76
C VAL A 40 -1.49 2.84 -7.61
N ILE A 41 -0.60 3.37 -6.76
CA ILE A 41 -0.09 2.72 -5.55
C ILE A 41 -1.24 2.32 -4.63
N LEU A 42 -2.15 3.25 -4.35
CA LEU A 42 -3.29 3.00 -3.49
C LEU A 42 -4.20 1.91 -4.07
N LEU A 43 -4.48 1.96 -5.38
CA LEU A 43 -5.27 0.92 -6.05
C LEU A 43 -4.60 -0.45 -5.95
N LEU A 44 -3.30 -0.55 -6.18
CA LEU A 44 -2.56 -1.82 -6.07
C LEU A 44 -2.55 -2.36 -4.63
N VAL A 45 -2.39 -1.48 -3.64
CA VAL A 45 -2.49 -1.85 -2.21
C VAL A 45 -3.90 -2.35 -1.87
N LEU A 46 -4.95 -1.68 -2.37
CA LEU A 46 -6.33 -2.11 -2.14
C LEU A 46 -6.67 -3.43 -2.83
N ILE A 47 -6.16 -3.64 -4.05
CA ILE A 47 -6.31 -4.92 -4.76
C ILE A 47 -5.62 -6.03 -3.98
N ASN A 48 -4.40 -5.81 -3.50
CA ASN A 48 -3.71 -6.78 -2.65
C ASN A 48 -4.53 -7.09 -1.39
N GLY A 49 -4.97 -6.06 -0.68
CA GLY A 49 -5.76 -6.20 0.53
C GLY A 49 -7.09 -6.91 0.32
N PHE A 50 -7.72 -6.71 -0.83
CA PHE A 50 -8.91 -7.46 -1.22
C PHE A 50 -8.63 -8.97 -1.32
N PHE A 51 -7.56 -9.37 -1.99
CA PHE A 51 -7.21 -10.79 -2.11
C PHE A 51 -6.77 -11.40 -0.77
N VAL A 52 -6.03 -10.65 0.06
CA VAL A 52 -5.67 -11.09 1.41
C VAL A 52 -6.94 -11.27 2.25
N ALA A 53 -7.87 -10.30 2.24
CA ALA A 53 -9.13 -10.45 2.97
C ALA A 53 -9.92 -11.67 2.49
N ALA A 54 -9.99 -11.91 1.17
CA ALA A 54 -10.67 -13.06 0.60
C ALA A 54 -10.05 -14.40 1.05
N GLU A 55 -8.72 -14.53 0.96
CA GLU A 55 -7.97 -15.73 1.42
C GLU A 55 -8.27 -16.02 2.89
N PHE A 56 -8.10 -15.01 3.76
CA PHE A 56 -8.24 -15.20 5.20
C PHE A 56 -9.69 -15.33 5.67
N SER A 57 -10.66 -14.80 4.92
CA SER A 57 -12.10 -15.00 5.23
C SER A 57 -12.50 -16.46 5.11
N ILE A 58 -12.02 -17.17 4.07
CA ILE A 58 -12.28 -18.60 3.90
C ILE A 58 -11.54 -19.46 4.94
N ILE A 59 -10.36 -19.02 5.38
CA ILE A 59 -9.60 -19.73 6.43
C ILE A 59 -10.25 -19.54 7.82
N GLY A 60 -10.77 -18.33 8.08
CA GLY A 60 -11.36 -17.97 9.38
C GLY A 60 -12.81 -18.43 9.56
N VAL A 61 -13.51 -18.78 8.48
CA VAL A 61 -14.95 -19.09 8.53
C VAL A 61 -15.24 -20.30 9.42
N ARG A 62 -16.31 -20.22 10.22
CA ARG A 62 -16.80 -21.32 11.05
C ARG A 62 -17.84 -22.15 10.29
N PRO A 63 -17.56 -23.44 9.98
CA PRO A 63 -18.48 -24.29 9.21
C PRO A 63 -19.89 -24.33 9.82
N THR A 64 -19.98 -24.45 11.14
CA THR A 64 -21.26 -24.53 11.86
C THR A 64 -22.13 -23.28 11.69
N GLN A 65 -21.55 -22.08 11.59
CA GLN A 65 -22.31 -20.87 11.31
C GLN A 65 -22.81 -20.84 9.86
N MET A 66 -21.97 -21.27 8.91
CA MET A 66 -22.35 -21.35 7.49
C MET A 66 -23.42 -22.42 7.24
N GLU A 67 -23.36 -23.56 7.92
CA GLU A 67 -24.43 -24.58 7.90
C GLU A 67 -25.77 -23.99 8.35
N GLN A 68 -25.79 -23.24 9.47
CA GLN A 68 -27.00 -22.60 9.96
C GLN A 68 -27.57 -21.59 8.95
N MET A 69 -26.72 -20.77 8.34
CA MET A 69 -27.13 -19.79 7.32
C MET A 69 -27.62 -20.47 6.03
N ALA A 70 -26.97 -21.55 5.61
CA ALA A 70 -27.39 -22.33 4.44
C ALA A 70 -28.76 -22.99 4.68
N LEU A 71 -28.99 -23.55 5.87
CA LEU A 71 -30.30 -24.08 6.28
C LEU A 71 -31.39 -22.99 6.34
N ALA A 72 -31.02 -21.75 6.64
CA ALA A 72 -31.91 -20.58 6.57
C ALA A 72 -32.18 -20.09 5.14
N GLY A 73 -31.60 -20.74 4.11
CA GLY A 73 -31.80 -20.44 2.70
C GLY A 73 -30.80 -19.47 2.08
N ASP A 74 -29.69 -19.15 2.77
CA ASP A 74 -28.63 -18.31 2.20
C ASP A 74 -27.78 -19.10 1.19
N LYS A 75 -27.99 -18.81 -0.10
CA LYS A 75 -27.24 -19.42 -1.21
C LYS A 75 -25.75 -19.12 -1.19
N ARG A 76 -25.32 -18.00 -0.60
CA ARG A 76 -23.89 -17.67 -0.46
C ARG A 76 -23.25 -18.56 0.59
N ALA A 77 -23.95 -18.80 1.70
CA ALA A 77 -23.49 -19.72 2.73
C ALA A 77 -23.36 -21.16 2.21
N GLU A 78 -24.30 -21.62 1.39
CA GLU A 78 -24.22 -22.92 0.70
C GLU A 78 -22.97 -23.03 -0.18
N HIS A 79 -22.66 -21.99 -0.97
CA HIS A 79 -21.46 -21.95 -1.79
C HIS A 79 -20.17 -21.97 -0.98
N VAL A 80 -20.10 -21.18 0.10
CA VAL A 80 -18.92 -21.17 0.96
C VAL A 80 -18.74 -22.51 1.66
N LEU A 81 -19.83 -23.13 2.13
CA LEU A 81 -19.81 -24.46 2.74
C LEU A 81 -19.25 -25.49 1.76
N TYR A 82 -19.71 -25.46 0.51
CA TYR A 82 -19.17 -26.31 -0.55
C TYR A 82 -17.67 -26.12 -0.74
N ILE A 83 -17.18 -24.87 -0.77
CA ILE A 83 -15.75 -24.56 -0.92
C ILE A 83 -14.93 -25.12 0.25
N ILE A 84 -15.37 -24.93 1.50
CA ILE A 84 -14.60 -25.35 2.68
C ILE A 84 -14.67 -26.86 2.97
N GLU A 85 -15.73 -27.55 2.53
CA GLU A 85 -15.85 -29.01 2.67
C GLU A 85 -15.08 -29.77 1.58
N HIS A 86 -14.87 -29.16 0.41
CA HIS A 86 -14.19 -29.78 -0.73
C HIS A 86 -12.76 -29.25 -0.88
N ARG A 87 -11.77 -30.01 -0.35
CA ARG A 87 -10.34 -29.67 -0.41
C ARG A 87 -9.86 -29.13 -1.76
N ARG A 88 -10.25 -29.78 -2.87
CA ARG A 88 -9.83 -29.36 -4.21
C ARG A 88 -10.34 -27.95 -4.58
N GLU A 89 -11.54 -27.59 -4.15
CA GLU A 89 -12.12 -26.28 -4.42
C GLU A 89 -11.55 -25.21 -3.48
N GLN A 90 -11.30 -25.57 -2.22
CA GLN A 90 -10.56 -24.74 -1.28
C GLN A 90 -9.15 -24.41 -1.81
N ASP A 91 -8.41 -25.41 -2.28
CA ASP A 91 -7.07 -25.24 -2.84
C ASP A 91 -7.07 -24.29 -4.04
N LYS A 92 -8.05 -24.43 -4.95
CA LYS A 92 -8.21 -23.52 -6.09
C LYS A 92 -8.55 -22.10 -5.67
N TYR A 93 -9.40 -21.94 -4.67
CA TYR A 93 -9.77 -20.63 -4.14
C TYR A 93 -8.55 -19.91 -3.59
N ILE A 94 -7.79 -20.59 -2.72
CA ILE A 94 -6.56 -20.06 -2.12
C ILE A 94 -5.52 -19.75 -3.20
N ALA A 95 -5.30 -20.67 -4.15
CA ALA A 95 -4.35 -20.45 -5.25
C ALA A 95 -4.72 -19.24 -6.11
N THR A 96 -6.01 -18.99 -6.34
CA THR A 96 -6.49 -17.81 -7.07
C THR A 96 -6.21 -16.53 -6.28
N ALA A 97 -6.48 -16.54 -4.97
CA ALA A 97 -6.16 -15.40 -4.11
C ALA A 97 -4.65 -15.11 -4.09
N GLN A 98 -3.81 -16.14 -3.97
CA GLN A 98 -2.36 -16.01 -3.96
C GLN A 98 -1.78 -15.51 -5.29
N LEU A 99 -2.36 -15.91 -6.43
CA LEU A 99 -2.03 -15.33 -7.73
C LEU A 99 -2.36 -13.83 -7.77
N GLY A 100 -3.54 -13.45 -7.27
CA GLY A 100 -3.96 -12.05 -7.15
C GLY A 100 -3.01 -11.22 -6.28
N ILE A 101 -2.66 -11.74 -5.09
CA ILE A 101 -1.67 -11.15 -4.17
C ILE A 101 -0.35 -10.95 -4.91
N THR A 102 0.18 -12.00 -5.54
CA THR A 102 1.47 -11.96 -6.24
C THR A 102 1.50 -10.89 -7.34
N ILE A 103 0.45 -10.84 -8.17
CA ILE A 103 0.36 -9.85 -9.26
C ILE A 103 0.31 -8.42 -8.68
N ALA A 104 -0.48 -8.21 -7.63
CA ALA A 104 -0.59 -6.91 -6.97
C ALA A 104 0.72 -6.49 -6.29
N SER A 105 1.39 -7.39 -5.56
CA SER A 105 2.66 -7.14 -4.88
C SER A 105 3.79 -6.84 -5.86
N LEU A 106 3.92 -7.62 -6.93
CA LEU A 106 4.93 -7.38 -7.97
C LEU A 106 4.65 -6.07 -8.71
N GLY A 107 3.39 -5.83 -9.10
CA GLY A 107 3.00 -4.59 -9.75
C GLY A 107 3.29 -3.36 -8.87
N LEU A 108 3.02 -3.47 -7.56
CA LEU A 108 3.32 -2.41 -6.61
C LEU A 108 4.83 -2.17 -6.49
N GLY A 109 5.63 -3.22 -6.34
CA GLY A 109 7.09 -3.08 -6.27
C GLY A 109 7.68 -2.46 -7.53
N MET A 110 7.29 -2.96 -8.71
CA MET A 110 7.80 -2.50 -10.01
C MET A 110 7.38 -1.06 -10.35
N TYR A 111 6.20 -0.63 -9.90
CA TYR A 111 5.68 0.70 -10.21
C TYR A 111 6.01 1.74 -9.13
N ALA A 112 5.81 1.42 -7.85
CA ALA A 112 5.84 2.41 -6.78
C ALA A 112 7.26 2.90 -6.44
N GLU A 113 8.20 1.96 -6.37
CA GLU A 113 9.59 2.23 -5.99
C GLU A 113 10.26 3.28 -6.89
N PRO A 114 10.31 3.13 -8.23
CA PRO A 114 10.97 4.11 -9.09
C PRO A 114 10.25 5.47 -9.09
N GLN A 115 8.93 5.50 -8.90
CA GLN A 115 8.18 6.76 -8.86
C GLN A 115 8.53 7.58 -7.62
N ILE A 116 8.70 6.91 -6.49
CA ILE A 116 9.09 7.56 -5.24
C ILE A 116 10.57 7.91 -5.30
N ALA A 117 11.46 6.99 -5.66
CA ALA A 117 12.91 7.22 -5.73
C ALA A 117 13.24 8.45 -6.62
N HIS A 118 12.79 8.46 -7.87
CA HIS A 118 13.05 9.58 -8.78
C HIS A 118 12.45 10.92 -8.31
N PHE A 119 11.43 10.89 -7.46
CA PHE A 119 10.90 12.10 -6.86
C PHE A 119 11.81 12.63 -5.75
N ILE A 120 12.34 11.78 -4.87
CA ILE A 120 13.19 12.21 -3.73
C ILE A 120 14.63 12.53 -4.15
N GLU A 121 15.17 11.87 -5.17
CA GLU A 121 16.57 12.02 -5.59
C GLU A 121 17.00 13.49 -5.87
N PRO A 122 16.25 14.32 -6.62
CA PRO A 122 16.63 15.72 -6.86
C PRO A 122 16.72 16.56 -5.58
N TYR A 123 15.87 16.26 -4.59
CA TYR A 123 15.90 16.92 -3.30
C TYR A 123 17.16 16.53 -2.51
N MET A 124 17.56 15.27 -2.58
CA MET A 124 18.78 14.81 -1.92
C MET A 124 20.02 15.47 -2.52
N VAL A 125 20.08 15.60 -3.84
CA VAL A 125 21.17 16.34 -4.51
C VAL A 125 21.17 17.80 -4.07
N ALA A 126 20.02 18.48 -4.14
CA ALA A 126 19.93 19.92 -3.90
C ALA A 126 20.20 20.33 -2.45
N TYR A 127 19.75 19.53 -1.47
CA TYR A 127 19.82 19.90 -0.05
C TYR A 127 20.90 19.17 0.75
N LEU A 128 21.31 17.98 0.32
CA LEU A 128 22.30 17.17 1.04
C LEU A 128 23.66 17.11 0.31
N GLY A 129 23.73 17.52 -0.96
CA GLY A 129 24.99 17.55 -1.73
C GLY A 129 25.62 16.17 -1.91
N LEU A 130 24.81 15.11 -1.89
CA LEU A 130 25.28 13.73 -1.98
C LEU A 130 25.73 13.38 -3.41
N SER A 131 26.64 12.41 -3.53
CA SER A 131 27.04 11.86 -4.83
C SER A 131 25.89 11.09 -5.49
N GLU A 132 25.89 11.02 -6.83
CA GLU A 132 24.85 10.30 -7.59
C GLU A 132 24.66 8.85 -7.13
N THR A 133 25.75 8.15 -6.83
CA THR A 133 25.72 6.77 -6.32
C THR A 133 25.06 6.65 -4.95
N ALA A 134 25.31 7.61 -4.06
CA ALA A 134 24.71 7.63 -2.73
C ALA A 134 23.23 7.99 -2.81
N VAL A 135 22.87 8.95 -3.68
CA VAL A 135 21.48 9.37 -3.92
C VAL A 135 20.63 8.22 -4.44
N ALA A 136 21.09 7.51 -5.47
CA ALA A 136 20.36 6.36 -6.02
C ALA A 136 20.17 5.24 -4.97
N SER A 137 21.24 4.91 -4.23
CA SER A 137 21.19 3.84 -3.22
C SER A 137 20.24 4.18 -2.06
N ILE A 138 20.35 5.39 -1.52
CA ILE A 138 19.51 5.83 -0.38
C ILE A 138 18.07 6.06 -0.85
N GLY A 139 17.89 6.66 -2.03
CA GLY A 139 16.57 6.86 -2.65
C GLY A 139 15.83 5.53 -2.84
N TYR A 140 16.51 4.52 -3.40
CA TYR A 140 16.00 3.16 -3.50
C TYR A 140 15.60 2.58 -2.14
N VAL A 141 16.49 2.62 -1.14
CA VAL A 141 16.21 2.06 0.20
C VAL A 141 15.03 2.76 0.87
N LEU A 142 14.93 4.09 0.79
CA LEU A 142 13.83 4.86 1.34
C LEU A 142 12.51 4.57 0.61
N ALA A 143 12.52 4.55 -0.72
CA ALA A 143 11.36 4.24 -1.54
C ALA A 143 10.86 2.82 -1.25
N LEU A 144 11.76 1.83 -1.30
CA LEU A 144 11.45 0.43 -1.00
C LEU A 144 10.88 0.28 0.42
N SER A 145 11.50 0.90 1.43
CA SER A 145 11.03 0.80 2.82
C SER A 145 9.62 1.39 2.98
N PHE A 146 9.37 2.55 2.37
CA PHE A 146 8.07 3.21 2.42
C PHE A 146 6.98 2.40 1.71
N VAL A 147 7.26 1.92 0.48
CA VAL A 147 6.33 1.08 -0.28
C VAL A 147 6.06 -0.23 0.44
N THR A 148 7.11 -0.87 0.98
CA THR A 148 6.97 -2.12 1.75
C THR A 148 6.11 -1.90 2.98
N TYR A 149 6.29 -0.79 3.70
CA TYR A 149 5.44 -0.46 4.84
C TYR A 149 3.97 -0.33 4.43
N LEU A 150 3.66 0.44 3.38
CA LEU A 150 2.30 0.56 2.88
C LEU A 150 1.73 -0.78 2.44
N HIS A 151 2.51 -1.59 1.72
CA HIS A 151 2.12 -2.91 1.26
C HIS A 151 1.78 -3.85 2.40
N VAL A 152 2.70 -4.03 3.35
CA VAL A 152 2.56 -5.00 4.44
C VAL A 152 1.48 -4.55 5.41
N VAL A 153 1.48 -3.27 5.82
CA VAL A 153 0.53 -2.82 6.84
C VAL A 153 -0.87 -2.67 6.26
N LEU A 154 -1.02 -1.89 5.18
CA LEU A 154 -2.33 -1.59 4.61
C LEU A 154 -2.83 -2.70 3.68
N GLY A 155 -1.93 -3.31 2.92
CA GLY A 155 -2.26 -4.34 1.94
C GLY A 155 -2.34 -5.74 2.53
N GLU A 156 -1.73 -6.03 3.68
CA GLU A 156 -1.78 -7.38 4.27
C GLU A 156 -2.31 -7.42 5.71
N MET A 157 -1.67 -6.73 6.65
CA MET A 157 -1.95 -6.88 8.07
C MET A 157 -3.35 -6.39 8.46
N ILE A 158 -3.77 -5.22 7.96
CA ILE A 158 -5.10 -4.68 8.24
C ILE A 158 -6.19 -5.57 7.62
N PRO A 159 -6.18 -5.90 6.32
CA PRO A 159 -7.18 -6.78 5.73
C PRO A 159 -7.26 -8.15 6.40
N LYS A 160 -6.11 -8.72 6.75
CA LYS A 160 -6.02 -10.00 7.48
C LYS A 160 -6.65 -9.92 8.86
N ALA A 161 -6.36 -8.85 9.61
CA ALA A 161 -6.97 -8.64 10.92
C ALA A 161 -8.48 -8.50 10.83
N LEU A 162 -8.99 -7.74 9.85
CA LEU A 162 -10.43 -7.57 9.63
C LEU A 162 -11.11 -8.90 9.26
N ALA A 163 -10.50 -9.67 8.35
CA ALA A 163 -11.05 -10.95 7.91
C ALA A 163 -11.13 -12.01 9.02
N LEU A 164 -10.25 -11.94 10.03
CA LEU A 164 -10.22 -12.92 11.13
C LEU A 164 -10.99 -12.46 12.38
N THR A 165 -11.18 -11.15 12.58
CA THR A 165 -11.85 -10.62 13.78
C THR A 165 -13.37 -10.79 13.69
N ASP A 166 -13.93 -10.76 12.48
CA ASP A 166 -15.37 -10.86 12.22
C ASP A 166 -15.81 -12.27 11.72
N ALA A 167 -14.97 -13.30 11.88
CA ALA A 167 -15.20 -14.68 11.42
C ALA A 167 -15.59 -15.69 12.53
#